data_AF-A0A919JMY3-F1
#
_entry.id   AF-A0A919JMY3-F1
#
_cell.length_a   1.000
_cell.length_b   1.000
_cell.length_c   1.000
_cell.angle_alpha   90.00
_cell.angle_beta   90.00
_cell.angle_gamma   90.00
#
_symmetry.space_group_name_H-M   'P 1'
#
loop_
_entity.id
_entity.type
_entity.pdbx_description
1 polymer ?
#
loop_
_entity_poly.entity_id
_entity_poly.type
_entity_poly.pdbx_seq_one_letter_code
_entity_poly.pdbx_strand_id
1 'polypeptide(L)'
;MSADLGRAYRRLLRAYPRGPRRDELLDTLLDAASPGQRRPTAREAVNLIRYGLRARLGYPRTSTVVVLSVLAALAGAYFGGAAAHRLGLEFFSATPPAAVTAELTRTVFPGQHVWGGGEAEPIVEQGDGEGIEYGYVTYWLRHRDATTRDVPGYSTAAVDRLTAAGWEVHDYLYEPPTPMVDRGESSGATFWATRDGLVVGYANYLYSGMPAYDGDGGLTLTVRQETPPRLLWIARAGALLGFVLTWFLAAWVSRRFWAAEYSGGLPGSLTVMALVLLLPAMTLTPVPDVPGDAPWWGGLVGLGSGFLPVAAVPVVLLLLGALLLGPSPWKSVLGRGVAYLRRRPRAAGGTLLALTLLLVAGFLLPAPWSATATPPLARPDCRPAPGPPPAAPPGEVAGSRAARVYVDPSSTPDQRNLITAAIRRSWAGSDSGLIWDPASPEFRAEYCDGAEVPAAAVAGLPYFFAVELNVATDYPALLQEVDGMPGVVTVRQVRD
;
A
#
# COMPACT_ATOMS: atom_id res chain seq x y z
N MET A 1 54.09 -7.03 -27.91
CA MET A 1 52.98 -6.84 -26.95
C MET A 1 51.72 -7.50 -27.49
N SER A 2 50.94 -8.19 -26.65
CA SER A 2 49.74 -8.89 -27.12
C SER A 2 48.61 -7.90 -27.45
N ALA A 3 48.08 -7.97 -28.67
CA ALA A 3 46.91 -7.19 -29.09
C ALA A 3 45.68 -7.45 -28.20
N ASP A 4 45.60 -8.61 -27.54
CA ASP A 4 44.53 -8.94 -26.59
C ASP A 4 44.58 -8.10 -25.32
N LEU A 5 45.78 -7.89 -24.76
CA LEU A 5 45.96 -7.09 -23.54
C LEU A 5 45.56 -5.64 -23.78
N GLY A 6 46.00 -5.05 -24.90
CA GLY A 6 45.61 -3.69 -25.29
C GLY A 6 44.10 -3.53 -25.46
N ARG A 7 43.42 -4.52 -26.06
CA ARG A 7 41.94 -4.54 -26.14
C ARG A 7 41.29 -4.59 -24.76
N ALA A 8 41.82 -5.39 -23.84
CA ALA A 8 41.29 -5.51 -22.49
C ALA A 8 41.45 -4.19 -21.69
N TYR A 9 42.64 -3.58 -21.71
CA TYR A 9 42.85 -2.28 -21.07
C TYR A 9 41.98 -1.17 -21.67
N ARG A 10 41.81 -1.12 -23.00
CA ARG A 10 40.88 -0.17 -23.63
C ARG A 10 39.45 -0.33 -23.14
N ARG A 11 38.96 -1.56 -22.91
CA ARG A 11 37.62 -1.79 -22.33
C ARG A 11 37.54 -1.24 -20.91
N LEU A 12 38.50 -1.54 -20.04
CA LEU A 12 38.55 -1.04 -18.66
C LEU A 12 38.64 0.49 -18.61
N LEU A 13 39.47 1.09 -19.46
CA LEU A 13 39.64 2.54 -19.57
C LEU A 13 38.37 3.24 -20.09
N ARG A 14 37.32 2.54 -20.52
CA ARG A 14 36.00 3.16 -20.75
C ARG A 14 35.42 3.76 -19.46
N ALA A 15 35.90 3.34 -18.28
CA ALA A 15 35.57 3.99 -17.01
C ALA A 15 36.14 5.41 -16.90
N TYR A 16 37.15 5.82 -17.68
CA TYR A 16 37.67 7.18 -17.70
C TYR A 16 36.90 8.09 -18.68
N PRO A 17 36.89 9.43 -18.50
CA PRO A 17 36.40 10.35 -19.51
C PRO A 17 37.16 10.17 -20.85
N ARG A 18 36.52 10.50 -21.97
CA ARG A 18 37.23 10.54 -23.27
C ARG A 18 38.22 11.71 -23.27
N GLY A 19 39.42 11.50 -23.84
CA GLY A 19 40.46 12.52 -23.96
C GLY A 19 41.87 11.93 -24.01
N PRO A 20 42.89 12.75 -24.30
CA PRO A 20 44.28 12.30 -24.53
C PRO A 20 44.87 11.55 -23.32
N ARG A 21 44.47 11.92 -22.11
CA ARG A 21 44.91 11.25 -20.87
C ARG A 21 44.52 9.77 -20.80
N ARG A 22 43.47 9.35 -21.52
CA ARG A 22 43.08 7.94 -21.60
C ARG A 22 44.07 7.14 -22.44
N ASP A 23 44.60 7.74 -23.50
CA ASP A 23 45.56 7.12 -24.39
C ASP A 23 46.93 7.06 -23.71
N GLU A 24 47.34 8.13 -23.01
CA GLU A 24 48.55 8.15 -22.16
C GLU A 24 48.52 7.04 -21.08
N LEU A 25 47.38 6.84 -20.41
CA LEU A 25 47.21 5.76 -19.43
C LEU A 25 47.29 4.38 -20.08
N LEU A 26 46.77 4.21 -21.30
CA LEU A 26 46.87 2.95 -22.02
C LEU A 26 48.32 2.62 -22.32
N ASP A 27 49.08 3.58 -22.84
CA ASP A 27 50.49 3.40 -23.17
C ASP A 27 51.30 3.07 -21.91
N THR A 28 51.09 3.82 -20.82
CA THR A 28 51.74 3.57 -19.52
C THR A 28 51.46 2.16 -18.98
N LEU A 29 50.20 1.69 -19.08
CA LEU A 29 49.83 0.35 -18.61
C LEU A 29 50.42 -0.77 -19.47
N LEU A 30 50.61 -0.50 -20.74
CA LEU A 30 51.21 -1.44 -21.68
C LEU A 30 52.73 -1.52 -21.51
N ASP A 31 53.39 -0.39 -21.27
CA ASP A 31 54.81 -0.31 -20.95
C ASP A 31 55.15 -0.95 -19.60
N ALA A 32 54.24 -0.84 -18.63
CA ALA A 32 54.40 -1.44 -17.31
C ALA A 32 54.00 -2.94 -17.25
N ALA A 33 53.44 -3.51 -18.32
CA ALA A 33 52.96 -4.88 -18.32
C ALA A 33 54.11 -5.89 -18.23
N SER A 34 53.94 -6.94 -17.43
CA SER A 34 54.97 -7.99 -17.31
C SER A 34 55.16 -8.75 -18.63
N PRO A 35 56.38 -9.22 -18.96
CA PRO A 35 56.61 -10.02 -20.15
C PRO A 35 55.67 -11.24 -20.22
N GLY A 36 54.93 -11.37 -21.33
CA GLY A 36 53.97 -12.46 -21.53
C GLY A 36 52.57 -12.23 -20.95
N GLN A 37 52.29 -11.10 -20.30
CA GLN A 37 50.95 -10.79 -19.79
C GLN A 37 49.93 -10.69 -20.94
N ARG A 38 48.88 -11.52 -20.89
CA ARG A 38 47.79 -11.54 -21.89
C ARG A 38 46.50 -10.87 -21.43
N ARG A 39 46.31 -10.70 -20.12
CA ARG A 39 45.13 -10.07 -19.51
C ARG A 39 45.55 -9.15 -18.35
N PRO A 40 44.77 -8.08 -18.07
CA PRO A 40 44.93 -7.30 -16.84
C PRO A 40 44.76 -8.21 -15.63
N THR A 41 45.56 -7.98 -14.59
CA THR A 41 45.34 -8.60 -13.29
C THR A 41 44.02 -8.09 -12.68
N ALA A 42 43.42 -8.87 -11.77
CA ALA A 42 42.23 -8.44 -11.06
C ALA A 42 42.45 -7.11 -10.30
N ARG A 43 43.66 -6.93 -9.74
CA ARG A 43 44.06 -5.70 -9.03
C ARG A 43 44.12 -4.49 -9.97
N GLU A 44 44.72 -4.63 -11.16
CA GLU A 44 44.73 -3.57 -12.17
C GLU A 44 43.31 -3.23 -12.63
N ALA A 45 42.48 -4.24 -12.89
CA ALA A 45 41.09 -4.01 -13.30
C ALA A 45 40.29 -3.25 -12.24
N VAL A 46 40.35 -3.66 -10.96
CA VAL A 46 39.68 -2.99 -9.85
C VAL A 46 40.20 -1.56 -9.67
N ASN A 47 41.51 -1.35 -9.75
CA ASN A 47 42.10 -0.02 -9.65
C ASN A 47 41.63 0.89 -10.81
N LEU A 48 41.71 0.43 -12.05
CA LEU A 48 41.29 1.21 -13.22
C LEU A 48 39.80 1.55 -13.20
N ILE A 49 38.94 0.62 -12.76
CA ILE A 49 37.51 0.89 -12.59
C ILE A 49 37.31 1.93 -11.48
N ARG A 50 37.93 1.74 -10.30
CA ARG A 50 37.79 2.65 -9.16
C ARG A 50 38.26 4.07 -9.49
N TYR A 51 39.46 4.22 -10.05
CA TYR A 51 40.02 5.53 -10.39
C TYR A 51 39.38 6.13 -11.63
N GLY A 52 38.93 5.32 -12.59
CA GLY A 52 38.16 5.79 -13.74
C GLY A 52 36.80 6.34 -13.32
N LEU A 53 36.05 5.59 -12.49
CA LEU A 53 34.80 6.08 -11.90
C LEU A 53 35.04 7.35 -11.08
N ARG A 54 36.10 7.40 -10.26
CA ARG A 54 36.48 8.62 -9.53
C ARG A 54 36.79 9.80 -10.46
N ALA A 55 37.48 9.56 -11.58
CA ALA A 55 37.78 10.60 -12.58
C ALA A 55 36.52 11.06 -13.34
N ARG A 56 35.55 10.17 -13.58
CA ARG A 56 34.26 10.52 -14.21
C ARG A 56 33.29 11.19 -13.26
N LEU A 57 33.23 10.77 -12.02
CA LEU A 57 32.29 11.30 -11.02
C LEU A 57 32.88 12.54 -10.33
N GLY A 58 34.20 12.73 -10.37
CA GLY A 58 34.90 13.82 -9.73
C GLY A 58 35.28 13.52 -8.28
N TYR A 59 36.14 14.36 -7.70
CA TYR A 59 36.40 14.34 -6.27
C TYR A 59 35.25 15.09 -5.57
N PRO A 60 34.55 14.49 -4.59
CA PRO A 60 33.58 15.25 -3.80
C PRO A 60 34.30 16.36 -3.06
N ARG A 61 34.17 17.60 -3.55
CA ARG A 61 34.88 18.78 -3.00
C ARG A 61 34.45 19.11 -1.57
N THR A 62 33.28 18.66 -1.15
CA THR A 62 32.74 18.89 0.19
C THR A 62 32.15 17.61 0.77
N SER A 63 32.22 17.47 2.10
CA SER A 63 31.56 16.39 2.84
C SER A 63 30.04 16.40 2.66
N THR A 64 29.44 17.58 2.46
CA THR A 64 28.00 17.74 2.21
C THR A 64 27.53 16.96 0.98
N VAL A 65 28.29 16.99 -0.12
CA VAL A 65 27.94 16.23 -1.35
C VAL A 65 27.96 14.73 -1.08
N VAL A 66 28.92 14.25 -0.29
CA VAL A 66 29.00 12.83 0.09
C VAL A 66 27.76 12.46 0.91
N VAL A 67 27.41 13.25 1.92
CA VAL A 67 26.25 12.99 2.79
C VAL A 67 24.96 12.97 1.96
N LEU A 68 24.73 13.95 1.09
CA LEU A 68 23.56 13.98 0.22
C LEU A 68 23.53 12.79 -0.75
N SER A 69 24.69 12.35 -1.26
CA SER A 69 24.76 11.18 -2.15
C SER A 69 24.46 9.88 -1.40
N VAL A 70 24.91 9.75 -0.15
CA VAL A 70 24.57 8.60 0.72
C VAL A 70 23.08 8.59 1.00
N LEU A 71 22.49 9.72 1.37
CA LEU A 71 21.05 9.82 1.66
C LEU A 71 20.20 9.52 0.42
N ALA A 72 20.58 10.07 -0.75
CA ALA A 72 19.94 9.73 -2.01
C ALA A 72 20.07 8.23 -2.35
N ALA A 73 21.23 7.63 -2.07
CA ALA A 73 21.46 6.21 -2.28
C ALA A 73 20.61 5.32 -1.35
N LEU A 74 20.50 5.67 -0.07
CA LEU A 74 19.63 4.98 0.88
C LEU A 74 18.15 5.09 0.48
N ALA A 75 17.71 6.28 0.05
CA ALA A 75 16.37 6.48 -0.49
C ALA A 75 16.17 5.60 -1.74
N GLY A 76 17.10 5.60 -2.68
CA GLY A 76 17.07 4.72 -3.85
C GLY A 76 17.04 3.24 -3.49
N ALA A 77 17.72 2.82 -2.43
CA ALA A 77 17.67 1.45 -1.94
C ALA A 77 16.27 1.08 -1.46
N TYR A 78 15.63 1.95 -0.68
CA TYR A 78 14.27 1.74 -0.22
C TYR A 78 13.30 1.56 -1.40
N PHE A 79 13.31 2.48 -2.38
CA PHE A 79 12.42 2.39 -3.54
C PHE A 79 12.72 1.23 -4.45
N GLY A 80 14.01 0.98 -4.73
CA GLY A 80 14.41 -0.15 -5.55
C GLY A 80 13.96 -1.47 -4.93
N GLY A 81 14.06 -1.58 -3.59
CA GLY A 81 13.63 -2.77 -2.87
C GLY A 81 12.13 -2.98 -2.92
N ALA A 82 11.35 -1.94 -2.66
CA ALA A 82 9.90 -2.07 -2.67
C ALA A 82 9.30 -2.19 -4.08
N ALA A 83 9.88 -1.53 -5.09
CA ALA A 83 9.48 -1.74 -6.49
C ALA A 83 9.78 -3.19 -6.94
N ALA A 84 10.96 -3.72 -6.59
CA ALA A 84 11.30 -5.11 -6.90
C ALA A 84 10.43 -6.09 -6.09
N HIS A 85 10.09 -5.76 -4.85
CA HIS A 85 9.14 -6.52 -4.06
C HIS A 85 7.78 -6.58 -4.76
N ARG A 86 7.20 -5.43 -5.13
CA ARG A 86 5.92 -5.34 -5.85
C ARG A 86 5.94 -6.13 -7.15
N LEU A 87 7.01 -5.98 -7.96
CA LEU A 87 7.19 -6.77 -9.18
C LEU A 87 7.28 -8.26 -8.87
N GLY A 88 7.99 -8.64 -7.82
CA GLY A 88 8.06 -10.02 -7.35
C GLY A 88 6.68 -10.58 -7.02
N LEU A 89 5.84 -9.82 -6.32
CA LEU A 89 4.46 -10.22 -6.02
C LEU A 89 3.63 -10.46 -7.30
N GLU A 90 3.81 -9.65 -8.34
CA GLU A 90 3.14 -9.84 -9.63
C GLU A 90 3.63 -11.11 -10.37
N PHE A 91 4.88 -11.52 -10.15
CA PHE A 91 5.45 -12.72 -10.76
C PHE A 91 5.14 -14.01 -9.99
N PHE A 92 4.80 -13.91 -8.70
CA PHE A 92 4.37 -15.06 -7.89
C PHE A 92 2.85 -15.07 -7.84
N SER A 93 2.23 -16.09 -8.45
CA SER A 93 0.78 -16.28 -8.36
C SER A 93 0.38 -16.35 -6.89
N ALA A 94 -0.40 -15.36 -6.44
CA ALA A 94 -0.85 -15.28 -5.06
C ALA A 94 -1.96 -16.29 -4.76
N THR A 95 -2.61 -16.81 -5.80
CA THR A 95 -3.84 -17.57 -5.65
C THR A 95 -3.56 -19.04 -5.39
N PRO A 96 -3.99 -19.60 -4.25
CA PRO A 96 -3.98 -21.04 -4.04
C PRO A 96 -4.81 -21.72 -5.14
N PRO A 97 -4.41 -22.90 -5.66
CA PRO A 97 -5.21 -23.60 -6.65
C PRO A 97 -6.63 -23.88 -6.11
N ALA A 98 -7.66 -23.64 -6.92
CA ALA A 98 -9.06 -23.81 -6.52
C ALA A 98 -9.39 -25.21 -5.98
N ALA A 99 -8.67 -26.24 -6.44
CA ALA A 99 -8.81 -27.60 -5.91
C ALA A 99 -8.34 -27.71 -4.45
N VAL A 100 -7.26 -27.03 -4.09
CA VAL A 100 -6.70 -27.04 -2.73
C VAL A 100 -7.63 -26.27 -1.79
N THR A 101 -8.17 -25.14 -2.22
CA THR A 101 -9.12 -24.40 -1.39
C THR A 101 -10.43 -25.16 -1.19
N ALA A 102 -10.94 -25.84 -2.23
CA ALA A 102 -12.12 -26.70 -2.10
C ALA A 102 -11.89 -27.92 -1.19
N GLU A 103 -10.68 -28.47 -1.14
CA GLU A 103 -10.28 -29.49 -0.15
C GLU A 103 -10.26 -28.90 1.26
N LEU A 104 -9.61 -27.74 1.44
CA LEU A 104 -9.49 -27.07 2.73
C LEU A 104 -10.88 -26.74 3.31
N THR A 105 -11.75 -26.16 2.49
CA THR A 105 -13.14 -25.84 2.87
C THR A 105 -13.90 -27.09 3.32
N ARG A 106 -13.78 -28.22 2.60
CA ARG A 106 -14.40 -29.49 3.03
C ARG A 106 -13.80 -30.05 4.32
N THR A 107 -12.51 -29.80 4.54
CA THR A 107 -11.78 -30.27 5.73
C THR A 107 -12.18 -29.46 6.96
N VAL A 108 -12.21 -28.13 6.86
CA VAL A 108 -12.54 -27.24 7.99
C VAL A 108 -14.04 -27.19 8.24
N PHE A 109 -14.86 -27.17 7.18
CA PHE A 109 -16.31 -26.99 7.23
C PHE A 109 -17.11 -28.20 6.67
N PRO A 110 -16.95 -29.40 7.25
CA PRO A 110 -17.55 -30.61 6.69
C PRO A 110 -19.08 -30.55 6.70
N GLY A 111 -19.69 -30.72 5.53
CA GLY A 111 -21.14 -30.75 5.37
C GLY A 111 -21.83 -29.39 5.52
N GLN A 112 -21.05 -28.31 5.61
CA GLN A 112 -21.59 -26.98 5.80
C GLN A 112 -21.63 -26.21 4.50
N HIS A 113 -22.51 -25.21 4.45
CA HIS A 113 -22.54 -24.25 3.36
C HIS A 113 -21.58 -23.10 3.69
N VAL A 114 -20.66 -22.84 2.76
CA VAL A 114 -19.56 -21.90 2.92
C VAL A 114 -19.67 -20.87 1.82
N TRP A 115 -19.44 -19.62 2.19
CA TRP A 115 -19.45 -18.48 1.28
C TRP A 115 -18.04 -17.92 1.11
N GLY A 116 -17.90 -16.94 0.20
CA GLY A 116 -16.62 -16.39 -0.21
C GLY A 116 -15.90 -17.30 -1.20
N GLY A 117 -14.57 -17.25 -1.22
CA GLY A 117 -13.76 -18.03 -2.14
C GLY A 117 -13.34 -17.26 -3.39
N GLY A 118 -13.10 -18.00 -4.48
CA GLY A 118 -12.72 -17.46 -5.79
C GLY A 118 -11.23 -17.21 -5.96
N GLU A 119 -10.89 -16.43 -6.98
CA GLU A 119 -9.51 -16.07 -7.29
C GLU A 119 -9.09 -14.88 -6.41
N ALA A 120 -8.11 -15.09 -5.52
CA ALA A 120 -7.47 -13.99 -4.80
C ALA A 120 -6.82 -13.03 -5.80
N GLU A 121 -7.12 -11.74 -5.64
CA GLU A 121 -6.30 -10.70 -6.24
C GLU A 121 -4.86 -10.82 -5.72
N PRO A 122 -3.82 -10.58 -6.53
CA PRO A 122 -2.44 -10.69 -6.09
C PRO A 122 -2.12 -9.83 -4.86
N ILE A 123 -2.78 -8.67 -4.78
CA ILE A 123 -2.70 -7.69 -3.73
C ILE A 123 -4.13 -7.34 -3.34
N VAL A 124 -4.43 -7.37 -2.04
CA VAL A 124 -5.71 -6.90 -1.51
C VAL A 124 -5.47 -5.67 -0.65
N GLU A 125 -6.15 -4.56 -0.93
CA GLU A 125 -6.20 -3.41 -0.04
C GLU A 125 -7.25 -3.67 1.04
N GLN A 126 -6.86 -3.59 2.31
CA GLN A 126 -7.80 -3.72 3.42
C GLN A 126 -8.69 -2.47 3.48
N GLY A 127 -10.01 -2.67 3.62
CA GLY A 127 -11.00 -1.59 3.61
C GLY A 127 -10.92 -0.65 4.83
N ASP A 128 -10.22 -1.04 5.89
CA ASP A 128 -9.95 -0.21 7.07
C ASP A 128 -8.78 0.77 6.86
N GLY A 129 -8.09 0.69 5.71
CA GLY A 129 -6.91 1.49 5.41
C GLY A 129 -5.67 1.06 6.21
N GLU A 130 -5.71 -0.07 6.92
CA GLU A 130 -4.59 -0.58 7.71
C GLU A 130 -3.49 -1.19 6.84
N GLY A 131 -3.76 -1.51 5.57
CA GLY A 131 -2.68 -1.85 4.67
C GLY A 131 -3.02 -2.52 3.35
N ILE A 132 -1.94 -3.00 2.74
CA ILE A 132 -1.92 -3.79 1.51
C ILE A 132 -1.43 -5.18 1.92
N GLU A 133 -2.28 -6.19 1.80
CA GLU A 133 -1.92 -7.57 2.11
C GLU A 133 -1.60 -8.36 0.83
N TYR A 134 -0.81 -9.42 1.00
CA TYR A 134 -0.63 -10.39 -0.08
C TYR A 134 -1.94 -11.13 -0.31
N GLY A 135 -2.25 -11.37 -1.59
CA GLY A 135 -3.49 -12.00 -2.02
C GLY A 135 -3.92 -13.16 -1.14
N TYR A 136 -5.08 -13.01 -0.55
CA TYR A 136 -5.73 -14.05 0.24
C TYR A 136 -7.14 -14.28 -0.26
N VAL A 137 -7.64 -15.48 -0.03
CA VAL A 137 -9.03 -15.83 -0.25
C VAL A 137 -9.67 -16.03 1.12
N THR A 138 -10.78 -15.34 1.37
CA THR A 138 -11.58 -15.56 2.57
C THR A 138 -12.75 -16.48 2.25
N TYR A 139 -12.94 -17.45 3.12
CA TYR A 139 -14.15 -18.23 3.21
C TYR A 139 -14.82 -17.92 4.54
N TRP A 140 -16.14 -17.90 4.57
CA TRP A 140 -16.83 -17.86 5.86
C TRP A 140 -17.91 -18.91 5.98
N LEU A 141 -18.29 -19.15 7.23
CA LEU A 141 -19.44 -19.92 7.62
C LEU A 141 -20.23 -19.18 8.70
N ARG A 142 -21.52 -18.97 8.45
CA ARG A 142 -22.48 -18.50 9.45
C ARG A 142 -22.82 -19.61 10.43
N HIS A 143 -22.94 -19.28 11.71
CA HIS A 143 -23.46 -20.20 12.72
C HIS A 143 -24.90 -20.62 12.41
N ARG A 144 -25.15 -21.93 12.29
CA ARG A 144 -26.48 -22.46 11.94
C ARG A 144 -27.10 -23.25 13.08
N ASP A 145 -26.32 -24.08 13.74
CA ASP A 145 -26.81 -25.02 14.74
C ASP A 145 -25.97 -24.97 16.03
N ALA A 146 -26.28 -25.85 16.98
CA ALA A 146 -25.54 -25.94 18.23
C ALA A 146 -24.09 -26.40 18.04
N THR A 147 -23.80 -27.11 16.94
CA THR A 147 -22.46 -27.65 16.65
C THR A 147 -21.52 -26.54 16.25
N THR A 148 -21.92 -25.66 15.32
CA THR A 148 -21.06 -24.54 14.89
C THR A 148 -20.91 -23.51 16.02
N ARG A 149 -21.95 -23.35 16.86
CA ARG A 149 -21.94 -22.46 18.03
C ARG A 149 -21.13 -22.98 19.22
N ASP A 150 -20.78 -24.26 19.26
CA ASP A 150 -19.79 -24.77 20.21
C ASP A 150 -18.39 -24.35 19.75
N VAL A 151 -18.04 -23.07 19.98
CA VAL A 151 -16.78 -22.46 19.55
C VAL A 151 -15.55 -23.30 19.92
N PRO A 152 -15.36 -23.74 21.19
CA PRO A 152 -14.20 -24.56 21.55
C PRO A 152 -14.26 -25.95 20.93
N GLY A 153 -15.42 -26.62 20.94
CA GLY A 153 -15.55 -27.98 20.39
C GLY A 153 -15.36 -28.03 18.88
N TYR A 154 -16.02 -27.13 18.14
CA TYR A 154 -15.92 -27.06 16.68
C TYR A 154 -14.50 -26.69 16.23
N SER A 155 -13.86 -25.73 16.90
CA SER A 155 -12.51 -25.28 16.55
C SER A 155 -11.45 -26.31 16.87
N THR A 156 -11.55 -27.01 18.01
CA THR A 156 -10.69 -28.17 18.32
C THR A 156 -10.84 -29.26 17.25
N ALA A 157 -12.07 -29.56 16.84
CA ALA A 157 -12.30 -30.54 15.78
C ALA A 157 -11.76 -30.07 14.42
N ALA A 158 -11.72 -28.76 14.15
CA ALA A 158 -11.08 -28.22 12.95
C ALA A 158 -9.56 -28.39 12.98
N VAL A 159 -8.91 -28.15 14.13
CA VAL A 159 -7.49 -28.43 14.36
C VAL A 159 -7.18 -29.90 14.12
N ASP A 160 -7.98 -30.81 14.67
CA ASP A 160 -7.81 -32.26 14.48
C ASP A 160 -7.91 -32.66 13.01
N ARG A 161 -8.90 -32.13 12.28
CA ARG A 161 -9.10 -32.41 10.85
C ARG A 161 -7.94 -31.87 10.00
N LEU A 162 -7.46 -30.66 10.28
CA LEU A 162 -6.31 -30.08 9.58
C LEU A 162 -5.02 -30.87 9.87
N THR A 163 -4.78 -31.22 11.13
CA THR A 163 -3.62 -32.03 11.53
C THR A 163 -3.65 -33.40 10.86
N ALA A 164 -4.81 -34.06 10.82
CA ALA A 164 -5.00 -35.34 10.12
C ALA A 164 -4.79 -35.22 8.60
N ALA A 165 -5.06 -34.04 8.02
CA ALA A 165 -4.78 -33.71 6.62
C ALA A 165 -3.32 -33.26 6.38
N GLY A 166 -2.44 -33.34 7.39
CA GLY A 166 -1.02 -33.04 7.27
C GLY A 166 -0.67 -31.54 7.34
N TRP A 167 -1.57 -30.72 7.87
CA TRP A 167 -1.26 -29.33 8.19
C TRP A 167 -0.52 -29.24 9.54
N GLU A 168 0.44 -28.34 9.64
CA GLU A 168 1.05 -27.96 10.90
C GLU A 168 0.24 -26.80 11.50
N VAL A 169 -0.42 -27.03 12.64
CA VAL A 169 -1.28 -26.03 13.31
C VAL A 169 -0.50 -25.33 14.42
N HIS A 170 -0.66 -24.02 14.50
CA HIS A 170 0.07 -23.12 15.39
C HIS A 170 -0.89 -22.19 16.14
N ASP A 171 -0.46 -21.77 17.34
CA ASP A 171 -1.08 -20.71 18.15
C ASP A 171 -2.60 -20.85 18.35
N TYR A 172 -3.07 -22.06 18.66
CA TYR A 172 -4.47 -22.25 19.04
C TYR A 172 -4.79 -21.49 20.33
N LEU A 173 -5.65 -20.48 20.19
CA LEU A 173 -6.12 -19.64 21.28
C LEU A 173 -7.64 -19.73 21.36
N TYR A 174 -8.13 -20.10 22.54
CA TYR A 174 -9.55 -20.02 22.87
C TYR A 174 -9.79 -18.88 23.87
N GLU A 175 -10.69 -17.99 23.52
CA GLU A 175 -11.18 -16.90 24.35
C GLU A 175 -12.56 -17.30 24.91
N PRO A 176 -12.68 -17.55 26.23
CA PRO A 176 -13.96 -17.89 26.83
C PRO A 176 -14.94 -16.72 26.73
N PRO A 177 -16.26 -16.97 26.91
CA PRO A 177 -17.26 -15.91 26.89
C PRO A 177 -16.91 -14.75 27.82
N THR A 178 -16.87 -13.54 27.27
CA THR A 178 -16.62 -12.29 27.97
C THR A 178 -17.81 -11.34 27.77
N PRO A 179 -18.35 -10.73 28.84
CA PRO A 179 -19.42 -9.74 28.70
C PRO A 179 -18.96 -8.53 27.89
N MET A 180 -19.78 -8.05 26.95
CA MET A 180 -19.50 -6.81 26.22
C MET A 180 -20.28 -5.64 26.85
N VAL A 181 -19.76 -4.42 26.74
CA VAL A 181 -20.32 -3.22 27.41
C VAL A 181 -21.74 -2.89 26.94
N ASP A 182 -22.11 -3.25 25.70
CA ASP A 182 -23.43 -2.96 25.10
C ASP A 182 -23.97 -4.13 24.25
N ARG A 183 -23.38 -5.32 24.39
CA ARG A 183 -23.71 -6.53 23.63
C ARG A 183 -23.63 -7.71 24.60
N GLY A 184 -24.22 -8.87 24.28
CA GLY A 184 -24.28 -10.00 25.22
C GLY A 184 -22.89 -10.53 25.64
N GLU A 185 -22.48 -11.71 25.18
CA GLU A 185 -21.13 -12.23 25.46
C GLU A 185 -20.39 -12.55 24.18
N SER A 186 -19.10 -12.23 24.14
CA SER A 186 -18.20 -12.59 23.03
C SER A 186 -17.32 -13.76 23.44
N SER A 187 -17.28 -14.81 22.61
CA SER A 187 -16.29 -15.89 22.71
C SER A 187 -15.65 -16.11 21.34
N GLY A 188 -14.41 -16.59 21.36
CA GLY A 188 -13.59 -16.68 20.15
C GLY A 188 -12.67 -17.89 20.18
N ALA A 189 -12.33 -18.42 19.01
CA ALA A 189 -11.20 -19.31 18.85
C ALA A 189 -10.43 -18.95 17.57
N THR A 190 -9.11 -18.84 17.67
CA THR A 190 -8.24 -18.52 16.54
C THR A 190 -7.07 -19.49 16.49
N PHE A 191 -6.56 -19.74 15.28
CA PHE A 191 -5.29 -20.41 15.05
C PHE A 191 -4.83 -20.12 13.62
N TRP A 192 -3.59 -20.50 13.29
CA TRP A 192 -3.15 -20.57 11.91
C TRP A 192 -2.49 -21.91 11.62
N ALA A 193 -2.40 -22.28 10.35
CA ALA A 193 -1.82 -23.55 9.94
C ALA A 193 -1.01 -23.41 8.65
N THR A 194 -0.01 -24.27 8.45
CA THR A 194 0.81 -24.29 7.24
C THR A 194 0.91 -25.66 6.60
N ARG A 195 0.98 -25.68 5.26
CA ARG A 195 1.22 -26.89 4.45
C ARG A 195 1.66 -26.49 3.04
N ASP A 196 2.75 -27.05 2.55
CA ASP A 196 3.23 -26.87 1.17
C ASP A 196 3.35 -25.40 0.70
N GLY A 197 3.80 -24.51 1.59
CA GLY A 197 3.91 -23.08 1.30
C GLY A 197 2.58 -22.34 1.27
N LEU A 198 1.51 -22.91 1.82
CA LEU A 198 0.24 -22.22 2.11
C LEU A 198 0.15 -21.90 3.59
N VAL A 199 -0.45 -20.75 3.90
CA VAL A 199 -0.82 -20.33 5.24
C VAL A 199 -2.34 -20.20 5.30
N VAL A 200 -2.92 -20.79 6.33
CA VAL A 200 -4.35 -20.75 6.61
C VAL A 200 -4.55 -20.02 7.93
N GLY A 201 -5.33 -18.95 7.94
CA GLY A 201 -5.83 -18.32 9.16
C GLY A 201 -7.25 -18.82 9.45
N TYR A 202 -7.53 -19.14 10.71
CA TYR A 202 -8.85 -19.53 11.17
C TYR A 202 -9.30 -18.62 12.31
N ALA A 203 -10.53 -18.14 12.25
CA ALA A 203 -11.19 -17.50 13.37
C ALA A 203 -12.63 -17.98 13.49
N ASN A 204 -13.10 -18.20 14.71
CA ASN A 204 -14.48 -18.55 15.03
C ASN A 204 -14.94 -17.65 16.16
N TYR A 205 -15.84 -16.72 15.85
CA TYR A 205 -16.41 -15.79 16.83
C TYR A 205 -17.90 -16.10 17.05
N LEU A 206 -18.32 -16.06 18.31
CA LEU A 206 -19.72 -16.15 18.70
C LEU A 206 -20.08 -15.00 19.63
N TYR A 207 -21.11 -14.27 19.25
CA TYR A 207 -21.76 -13.23 20.07
C TYR A 207 -23.09 -13.76 20.60
N SER A 208 -23.08 -14.26 21.84
CA SER A 208 -24.29 -14.74 22.49
C SER A 208 -25.13 -13.56 23.00
N GLY A 209 -26.45 -13.76 23.13
CA GLY A 209 -27.36 -12.71 23.64
C GLY A 209 -27.60 -11.54 22.68
N MET A 210 -27.10 -11.62 21.44
CA MET A 210 -27.42 -10.65 20.39
C MET A 210 -28.90 -10.73 20.02
N PRO A 211 -29.54 -9.60 19.66
CA PRO A 211 -30.90 -9.62 19.12
C PRO A 211 -31.00 -10.55 17.91
N ALA A 212 -32.13 -11.22 17.72
CA ALA A 212 -32.30 -12.21 16.63
C ALA A 212 -32.10 -11.63 15.22
N TYR A 213 -32.18 -10.31 15.08
CA TYR A 213 -31.90 -9.63 13.83
C TYR A 213 -30.41 -9.37 13.60
N ASP A 214 -29.57 -9.39 14.64
CA ASP A 214 -28.13 -9.17 14.51
C ASP A 214 -27.38 -10.49 14.26
N GLY A 215 -26.11 -10.40 13.87
CA GLY A 215 -25.25 -11.57 13.72
C GLY A 215 -24.77 -12.07 15.07
N ASP A 216 -24.95 -13.36 15.33
CA ASP A 216 -24.30 -14.04 16.45
C ASP A 216 -22.84 -14.44 16.12
N GLY A 217 -22.26 -13.90 15.04
CA GLY A 217 -20.90 -14.19 14.61
C GLY A 217 -20.83 -15.29 13.54
N GLY A 218 -19.66 -15.89 13.39
CA GLY A 218 -19.37 -16.88 12.37
C GLY A 218 -17.93 -17.35 12.41
N LEU A 219 -17.58 -18.19 11.44
CA LEU A 219 -16.23 -18.69 11.23
C LEU A 219 -15.67 -18.07 9.97
N THR A 220 -14.42 -17.66 10.00
CA THR A 220 -13.67 -17.22 8.84
C THR A 220 -12.44 -18.11 8.66
N LEU A 221 -12.13 -18.38 7.40
CA LEU A 221 -10.97 -19.15 6.97
C LEU A 221 -10.29 -18.36 5.87
N THR A 222 -9.14 -17.77 6.17
CA THR A 222 -8.32 -17.06 5.21
C THR A 222 -7.25 -17.99 4.67
N VAL A 223 -7.07 -18.03 3.35
CA VAL A 223 -6.06 -18.86 2.70
C VAL A 223 -5.16 -17.98 1.87
N ARG A 224 -3.86 -18.03 2.14
CA ARG A 224 -2.84 -17.28 1.39
C ARG A 224 -1.63 -18.13 1.11
N GLN A 225 -0.85 -17.73 0.12
CA GLN A 225 0.49 -18.29 -0.10
C GLN A 225 1.44 -17.74 0.98
N GLU A 226 2.32 -18.60 1.47
CA GLU A 226 3.46 -18.19 2.27
C GLU A 226 4.38 -17.33 1.39
N THR A 227 4.83 -16.20 1.93
CA THR A 227 5.72 -15.29 1.21
C THR A 227 6.98 -16.05 0.76
N PRO A 228 7.22 -16.21 -0.56
CA PRO A 228 8.35 -17.00 -1.02
C PRO A 228 9.67 -16.39 -0.49
N PRO A 229 10.61 -17.17 0.07
CA PRO A 229 11.87 -16.62 0.58
C PRO A 229 12.71 -15.95 -0.52
N ARG A 230 12.45 -16.28 -1.79
CA ARG A 230 13.04 -15.62 -2.97
C ARG A 230 12.59 -14.16 -3.12
N LEU A 231 11.41 -13.81 -2.65
CA LEU A 231 10.89 -12.45 -2.71
C LEU A 231 11.75 -11.49 -1.90
N LEU A 232 12.23 -11.92 -0.73
CA LEU A 232 13.20 -11.16 0.06
C LEU A 232 14.51 -10.91 -0.71
N TRP A 233 14.97 -11.90 -1.48
CA TRP A 233 16.16 -11.74 -2.33
C TRP A 233 15.92 -10.78 -3.50
N ILE A 234 14.74 -10.83 -4.11
CA ILE A 234 14.33 -9.89 -5.16
C ILE A 234 14.29 -8.47 -4.60
N ALA A 235 13.68 -8.26 -3.43
CA ALA A 235 13.66 -6.98 -2.74
C ALA A 235 15.08 -6.49 -2.41
N ARG A 236 15.95 -7.35 -1.86
CA ARG A 236 17.36 -6.99 -1.60
C ARG A 236 18.13 -6.63 -2.88
N ALA A 237 17.92 -7.37 -3.96
CA ALA A 237 18.53 -7.09 -5.25
C ALA A 237 18.05 -5.75 -5.83
N GLY A 238 16.74 -5.50 -5.75
CA GLY A 238 16.13 -4.22 -6.11
C GLY A 238 16.71 -3.07 -5.29
N ALA A 239 16.88 -3.26 -3.98
CA ALA A 239 17.46 -2.25 -3.11
C ALA A 239 18.91 -1.95 -3.46
N LEU A 240 19.72 -2.98 -3.72
CA LEU A 240 21.09 -2.78 -4.17
C LEU A 240 21.14 -2.02 -5.51
N LEU A 241 20.29 -2.40 -6.46
CA LEU A 241 20.21 -1.73 -7.76
C LEU A 241 19.79 -0.27 -7.60
N GLY A 242 18.74 0.01 -6.84
CA GLY A 242 18.24 1.35 -6.56
C GLY A 242 19.29 2.22 -5.87
N PHE A 243 20.02 1.68 -4.89
CA PHE A 243 21.16 2.35 -4.24
C PHE A 243 22.22 2.77 -5.26
N VAL A 244 22.66 1.82 -6.09
CA VAL A 244 23.73 2.05 -7.06
C VAL A 244 23.31 3.09 -8.11
N LEU A 245 22.10 3.00 -8.64
CA LEU A 245 21.58 3.93 -9.64
C LEU A 245 21.48 5.35 -9.10
N THR A 246 20.89 5.52 -7.91
CA THR A 246 20.73 6.84 -7.29
C THR A 246 22.04 7.43 -6.81
N TRP A 247 22.98 6.62 -6.32
CA TRP A 247 24.35 7.06 -6.03
C TRP A 247 25.04 7.65 -7.27
N PHE A 248 25.00 6.93 -8.40
CA PHE A 248 25.59 7.41 -9.64
C PHE A 248 24.89 8.64 -10.18
N LEU A 249 23.56 8.72 -10.06
CA LEU A 249 22.78 9.88 -10.46
C LEU A 249 23.16 11.11 -9.61
N ALA A 250 23.23 10.97 -8.28
CA ALA A 250 23.62 12.05 -7.37
C ALA A 250 25.04 12.56 -7.67
N ALA A 251 25.98 11.65 -7.93
CA ALA A 251 27.33 11.99 -8.32
C ALA A 251 27.39 12.72 -9.69
N TRP A 252 26.62 12.26 -10.68
CA TRP A 252 26.52 12.89 -12.00
C TRP A 252 25.91 14.30 -11.91
N VAL A 253 24.79 14.43 -11.18
CA VAL A 253 24.10 15.71 -10.91
C VAL A 253 25.07 16.68 -10.25
N SER A 254 25.73 16.26 -9.16
CA SER A 254 26.73 17.09 -8.48
C SER A 254 27.76 17.62 -9.47
N ARG A 255 28.34 16.77 -10.33
CA ARG A 255 29.34 17.23 -11.30
C ARG A 255 28.78 18.26 -12.29
N ARG A 256 27.56 18.07 -12.80
CA ARG A 256 27.00 18.93 -13.85
C ARG A 256 26.68 20.33 -13.33
N PHE A 257 26.18 20.43 -12.10
CA PHE A 257 25.84 21.71 -11.47
C PHE A 257 27.06 22.46 -10.94
N TRP A 258 28.17 21.77 -10.63
CA TRP A 258 29.43 22.42 -10.22
C TRP A 258 30.23 23.00 -11.38
N ALA A 259 30.06 22.49 -12.61
CA ALA A 259 30.76 23.01 -13.79
C ALA A 259 30.11 24.28 -14.35
N ALA A 260 28.84 24.52 -14.02
CA ALA A 260 28.21 25.80 -14.26
C ALA A 260 28.58 26.70 -13.07
N GLU A 261 29.19 27.85 -13.30
CA GLU A 261 29.59 28.86 -12.30
C GLU A 261 28.40 29.50 -11.54
N TYR A 262 27.31 28.76 -11.32
CA TYR A 262 26.20 29.17 -10.48
C TYR A 262 26.59 29.07 -9.01
N SER A 263 27.18 30.16 -8.51
CA SER A 263 27.53 30.40 -7.12
C SER A 263 26.31 30.58 -6.19
N GLY A 264 25.07 30.46 -6.68
CA GLY A 264 23.86 30.64 -5.89
C GLY A 264 23.03 29.36 -5.76
N GLY A 265 23.03 28.74 -4.56
CA GLY A 265 21.97 27.93 -3.91
C GLY A 265 21.26 26.76 -4.63
N LEU A 266 21.16 26.76 -5.94
CA LEU A 266 20.38 25.88 -6.81
C LEU A 266 20.68 24.37 -6.69
N PRO A 267 21.93 23.91 -6.47
CA PRO A 267 22.20 22.48 -6.33
C PRO A 267 21.58 21.89 -5.06
N GLY A 268 21.50 22.69 -3.99
CA GLY A 268 20.86 22.29 -2.74
C GLY A 268 19.35 22.16 -2.90
N SER A 269 18.70 23.15 -3.54
CA SER A 269 17.27 23.13 -3.76
C SER A 269 16.83 22.03 -4.72
N LEU A 270 17.59 21.71 -5.77
CA LEU A 270 17.27 20.58 -6.66
C LEU A 270 17.43 19.22 -5.99
N THR A 271 18.38 19.06 -5.06
CA THR A 271 18.53 17.82 -4.28
C THR A 271 17.38 17.66 -3.30
N VAL A 272 17.00 18.74 -2.61
CA VAL A 272 15.82 18.76 -1.73
C VAL A 272 14.54 18.50 -2.54
N MET A 273 14.40 19.11 -3.72
CA MET A 273 13.24 18.90 -4.58
C MET A 273 13.17 17.46 -5.11
N ALA A 274 14.30 16.86 -5.49
CA ALA A 274 14.34 15.45 -5.88
C ALA A 274 13.98 14.51 -4.71
N LEU A 275 14.36 14.84 -3.48
CA LEU A 275 13.99 14.08 -2.28
C LEU A 275 12.52 14.29 -1.87
N VAL A 276 11.98 15.49 -2.07
CA VAL A 276 10.55 15.78 -1.88
C VAL A 276 9.71 15.06 -2.94
N LEU A 277 10.17 14.99 -4.19
CA LEU A 277 9.51 14.24 -5.25
C LEU A 277 9.57 12.72 -5.05
N LEU A 278 10.41 12.23 -4.13
CA LEU A 278 10.43 10.84 -3.71
C LEU A 278 9.39 10.53 -2.61
N LEU A 279 8.77 11.55 -1.98
CA LEU A 279 7.72 11.35 -0.96
C LEU A 279 6.52 10.53 -1.48
N PRO A 280 5.94 10.82 -2.67
CA PRO A 280 4.84 10.02 -3.18
C PRO A 280 5.25 8.58 -3.49
N ALA A 281 6.52 8.36 -3.85
CA ALA A 281 7.02 7.00 -4.02
C ALA A 281 7.14 6.27 -2.68
N MET A 282 7.35 6.97 -1.55
CA MET A 282 7.46 6.36 -0.21
C MET A 282 6.12 5.91 0.32
N THR A 283 5.05 6.62 -0.06
CA THR A 283 3.68 6.29 0.32
C THR A 283 3.10 5.13 -0.49
N LEU A 284 3.69 4.79 -1.64
CA LEU A 284 3.19 3.76 -2.57
C LEU A 284 3.92 2.42 -2.46
N THR A 285 4.85 2.25 -1.52
CA THR A 285 5.74 1.09 -1.47
C THR A 285 5.51 0.25 -0.21
N PRO A 286 4.75 -0.86 -0.30
CA PRO A 286 4.55 -1.75 0.83
C PRO A 286 5.83 -2.55 1.12
N VAL A 287 6.18 -2.65 2.40
CA VAL A 287 7.22 -3.55 2.92
C VAL A 287 6.51 -4.81 3.45
N PRO A 288 6.92 -6.03 3.05
CA PRO A 288 6.25 -7.25 3.50
C PRO A 288 6.46 -7.51 5.00
N ASP A 289 5.40 -7.95 5.65
CA ASP A 289 5.38 -8.31 7.07
C ASP A 289 5.61 -9.82 7.30
N VAL A 290 5.96 -10.15 8.54
CA VAL A 290 5.95 -11.53 9.06
C VAL A 290 4.52 -11.87 9.46
N PRO A 291 4.01 -13.08 9.18
CA PRO A 291 2.67 -13.48 9.61
C PRO A 291 2.44 -13.23 11.12
N GLY A 292 1.46 -12.39 11.47
CA GLY A 292 1.03 -12.18 12.86
C GLY A 292 1.50 -10.87 13.52
N ASP A 293 2.40 -10.11 12.91
CA ASP A 293 2.79 -8.77 13.41
C ASP A 293 2.09 -7.68 12.60
N ALA A 294 1.47 -6.71 13.29
CA ALA A 294 1.02 -5.48 12.66
C ALA A 294 2.25 -4.77 12.05
N PRO A 295 2.15 -4.19 10.84
CA PRO A 295 3.28 -3.52 10.21
C PRO A 295 3.89 -2.52 11.18
N TRP A 296 5.23 -2.44 11.24
CA TRP A 296 5.89 -1.43 12.09
C TRP A 296 5.45 0.00 11.73
N TRP A 297 4.93 0.20 10.52
CA TRP A 297 4.31 1.43 10.04
C TRP A 297 2.79 1.52 10.27
N GLY A 298 2.11 0.42 10.61
CA GLY A 298 0.67 0.42 10.96
C GLY A 298 0.36 1.32 12.16
N GLY A 299 1.25 1.36 13.15
CA GLY A 299 1.18 2.34 14.23
C GLY A 299 1.36 3.80 13.79
N LEU A 300 1.94 4.07 12.62
CA LEU A 300 2.06 5.41 12.05
C LEU A 300 0.82 5.82 11.23
N VAL A 301 0.12 4.85 10.63
CA VAL A 301 -1.16 5.07 9.94
C VAL A 301 -2.30 5.24 10.96
N GLY A 302 -2.32 4.41 12.01
CA GLY A 302 -3.30 4.48 13.11
C GLY A 302 -3.25 5.77 13.94
N LEU A 303 -2.21 6.60 13.80
CA LEU A 303 -2.15 7.96 14.36
C LEU A 303 -3.04 8.98 13.61
N GLY A 304 -3.91 8.53 12.69
CA GLY A 304 -4.86 9.38 11.96
C GLY A 304 -4.18 10.39 11.01
N SER A 305 -2.90 10.19 10.71
CA SER A 305 -2.09 11.13 9.92
C SER A 305 -1.67 10.59 8.55
N GLY A 306 -2.13 9.39 8.16
CA GLY A 306 -1.76 8.73 6.92
C GLY A 306 -0.25 8.49 6.80
N PHE A 307 0.26 8.21 5.60
CA PHE A 307 1.69 7.96 5.35
C PHE A 307 2.64 9.16 5.59
N LEU A 308 2.12 10.32 5.99
CA LEU A 308 2.88 11.56 6.17
C LEU A 308 4.02 11.50 7.21
N PRO A 309 3.89 10.85 8.39
CA PRO A 309 4.97 10.81 9.38
C PRO A 309 6.20 10.04 8.88
N VAL A 310 5.98 8.91 8.18
CA VAL A 310 7.06 8.09 7.59
C VAL A 310 7.81 8.89 6.53
N ALA A 311 7.09 9.69 5.75
CA ALA A 311 7.65 10.55 4.71
C ALA A 311 8.32 11.81 5.31
N ALA A 312 7.82 12.32 6.44
CA ALA A 312 8.35 13.49 7.13
C ALA A 312 9.68 13.22 7.85
N VAL A 313 9.91 12.02 8.38
CA VAL A 313 11.17 11.68 9.09
C VAL A 313 12.41 11.85 8.19
N PRO A 314 12.46 11.31 6.95
CA PRO A 314 13.53 11.59 6.00
C PRO A 314 13.69 13.08 5.72
N VAL A 315 12.59 13.82 5.52
CA VAL A 315 12.62 15.27 5.25
C VAL A 315 13.20 16.05 6.43
N VAL A 316 12.80 15.73 7.66
CA VAL A 316 13.34 16.36 8.87
C VAL A 316 14.81 16.02 9.05
N LEU A 317 15.21 14.76 8.84
CA LEU A 317 16.62 14.34 8.89
C LEU A 317 17.47 15.01 7.81
N LEU A 318 16.89 15.24 6.62
CA LEU A 318 17.53 15.96 5.53
C LEU A 318 17.65 17.46 5.79
N LEU A 319 16.61 18.08 6.34
CA LEU A 319 16.63 19.48 6.77
C LEU A 319 17.64 19.69 7.90
N LEU A 320 17.66 18.80 8.89
CA LEU A 320 18.66 18.81 9.98
C LEU A 320 20.07 18.59 9.44
N GLY A 321 20.26 17.63 8.52
CA GLY A 321 21.54 17.38 7.86
C GLY A 321 22.04 18.59 7.08
N ALA A 322 21.16 19.25 6.32
CA ALA A 322 21.47 20.49 5.62
C ALA A 322 21.79 21.64 6.59
N LEU A 323 21.09 21.73 7.72
CA LEU A 323 21.31 22.73 8.77
C LEU A 323 22.65 22.54 9.48
N LEU A 324 23.01 21.28 9.79
CA LEU A 324 24.19 20.92 10.57
C LEU A 324 25.47 20.87 9.72
N LEU A 325 25.36 20.43 8.46
CA LEU A 325 26.50 20.10 7.58
C LEU A 325 26.64 21.02 6.35
N GLY A 326 25.73 21.98 6.17
CA GLY A 326 25.81 22.97 5.10
C GLY A 326 27.03 23.91 5.25
N PRO A 327 27.64 24.37 4.14
CA PRO A 327 28.81 25.23 4.21
C PRO A 327 28.54 26.53 4.98
N SER A 328 29.61 27.06 5.61
CA SER A 328 29.72 28.30 6.38
C SER A 328 28.81 29.50 6.02
N PRO A 329 28.50 29.83 4.75
CA PRO A 329 27.55 30.91 4.43
C PRO A 329 26.20 30.75 5.14
N TRP A 330 25.66 29.53 5.30
CA TRP A 330 24.41 29.33 6.05
C TRP A 330 24.58 29.58 7.54
N LYS A 331 25.73 29.29 8.16
CA LYS A 331 26.00 29.67 9.56
C LYS A 331 26.11 31.19 9.71
N SER A 332 26.56 31.92 8.68
CA SER A 332 26.59 33.38 8.68
C SER A 332 25.21 34.01 8.42
N VAL A 333 24.36 33.36 7.63
CA VAL A 333 22.99 33.80 7.31
C VAL A 333 22.03 33.41 8.42
N LEU A 334 22.15 32.22 9.02
CA LEU A 334 21.47 31.83 10.26
C LEU A 334 22.03 32.60 11.44
N GLY A 335 23.34 32.86 11.52
CA GLY A 335 23.90 33.71 12.58
C GLY A 335 23.38 35.14 12.51
N ARG A 336 23.35 35.74 11.31
CA ARG A 336 22.74 37.06 11.08
C ARG A 336 21.22 37.03 11.20
N GLY A 337 20.56 35.96 10.78
CA GLY A 337 19.13 35.73 10.91
C GLY A 337 18.72 35.60 12.37
N VAL A 338 19.38 34.72 13.13
CA VAL A 338 19.20 34.56 14.57
C VAL A 338 19.55 35.85 15.32
N ALA A 339 20.63 36.56 14.96
CA ALA A 339 20.94 37.86 15.56
C ALA A 339 19.92 38.95 15.21
N TYR A 340 19.38 38.94 13.99
CA TYR A 340 18.31 39.84 13.54
C TYR A 340 16.99 39.52 14.23
N LEU A 341 16.64 38.24 14.37
CA LEU A 341 15.47 37.72 15.08
C LEU A 341 15.57 38.01 16.59
N ARG A 342 16.77 37.89 17.19
CA ARG A 342 17.05 38.29 18.59
C ARG A 342 16.89 39.80 18.81
N ARG A 343 17.26 40.63 17.82
CA ARG A 343 17.13 42.09 17.88
C ARG A 343 15.73 42.59 17.49
N ARG A 344 14.91 41.77 16.84
CA ARG A 344 13.51 42.06 16.48
C ARG A 344 12.59 40.87 16.79
N PRO A 345 12.32 40.60 18.09
CA PRO A 345 11.54 39.43 18.51
C PRO A 345 10.12 39.39 17.91
N ARG A 346 9.54 40.56 17.57
CA ARG A 346 8.25 40.65 16.88
C ARG A 346 8.28 40.16 15.42
N ALA A 347 9.40 40.36 14.71
CA ALA A 347 9.56 39.82 13.35
C ALA A 347 9.80 38.30 13.39
N ALA A 348 10.47 37.81 14.44
CA ALA A 348 10.73 36.39 14.62
C ALA A 348 9.48 35.56 14.88
N GLY A 349 8.58 36.09 15.71
CA GLY A 349 7.24 35.51 15.87
C GLY A 349 6.51 35.43 14.54
N GLY A 350 6.55 36.49 13.73
CA GLY A 350 5.87 36.55 12.43
C GLY A 350 6.42 35.56 11.39
N THR A 351 7.74 35.42 11.26
CA THR A 351 8.33 34.51 10.26
C THR A 351 8.19 33.04 10.65
N LEU A 352 8.35 32.72 11.95
CA LEU A 352 8.12 31.37 12.44
C LEU A 352 6.63 31.02 12.30
N LEU A 353 5.73 31.94 12.68
CA LEU A 353 4.28 31.78 12.50
C LEU A 353 3.93 31.63 11.01
N ALA A 354 4.53 32.37 10.09
CA ALA A 354 4.25 32.26 8.66
C ALA A 354 4.75 30.94 8.06
N LEU A 355 5.93 30.44 8.47
CA LEU A 355 6.44 29.12 8.05
C LEU A 355 5.61 27.98 8.64
N THR A 356 5.23 28.10 9.91
CA THR A 356 4.32 27.15 10.55
C THR A 356 2.95 27.20 9.90
N LEU A 357 2.41 28.38 9.58
CA LEU A 357 1.14 28.54 8.85
C LEU A 357 1.24 28.05 7.40
N LEU A 358 2.38 28.13 6.73
CA LEU A 358 2.59 27.57 5.39
C LEU A 358 2.72 26.05 5.42
N LEU A 359 3.39 25.49 6.42
CA LEU A 359 3.45 24.05 6.65
C LEU A 359 2.08 23.51 7.05
N VAL A 360 1.39 24.19 7.97
CA VAL A 360 0.02 23.88 8.39
C VAL A 360 -0.96 24.10 7.24
N ALA A 361 -0.82 25.12 6.40
CA ALA A 361 -1.62 25.28 5.19
C ALA A 361 -1.29 24.19 4.17
N GLY A 362 -0.04 23.78 4.00
CA GLY A 362 0.31 22.61 3.19
C GLY A 362 -0.24 21.28 3.76
N PHE A 363 -0.48 21.22 5.08
CA PHE A 363 -1.06 20.08 5.80
C PHE A 363 -2.60 20.09 5.82
N LEU A 364 -3.22 21.27 5.86
CA LEU A 364 -4.67 21.47 6.02
C LEU A 364 -5.36 21.82 4.69
N LEU A 365 -4.62 22.30 3.69
CA LEU A 365 -5.16 22.44 2.35
C LEU A 365 -5.17 21.03 1.74
N PRO A 366 -6.35 20.41 1.53
CA PRO A 366 -6.44 19.15 0.83
C PRO A 366 -5.68 19.31 -0.49
N ALA A 367 -4.78 18.38 -0.79
CA ALA A 367 -3.97 18.44 -2.00
C ALA A 367 -4.91 18.74 -3.20
N PRO A 368 -4.79 19.90 -3.86
CA PRO A 368 -5.72 20.28 -4.94
C PRO A 368 -5.58 19.38 -6.18
N TRP A 369 -4.69 18.38 -6.12
CA TRP A 369 -4.43 17.44 -7.19
C TRP A 369 -5.48 16.33 -7.30
N SER A 370 -6.27 16.08 -6.24
CA SER A 370 -7.39 15.12 -6.31
C SER A 370 -8.65 15.71 -6.93
N ALA A 371 -8.70 17.03 -7.15
CA ALA A 371 -9.92 17.73 -7.57
C ALA A 371 -9.65 18.78 -8.67
N THR A 372 -8.76 18.48 -9.62
CA THR A 372 -8.95 19.05 -10.96
C THR A 372 -10.11 18.33 -11.63
N ALA A 373 -11.30 18.48 -11.04
CA ALA A 373 -12.54 18.33 -11.78
C ALA A 373 -12.41 19.31 -12.95
N THR A 374 -12.11 18.77 -14.13
CA THR A 374 -12.34 19.47 -15.38
C THR A 374 -13.69 20.18 -15.23
N PRO A 375 -13.76 21.52 -15.41
CA PRO A 375 -15.01 22.25 -15.28
C PRO A 375 -16.05 21.46 -16.10
N PRO A 376 -17.14 21.00 -15.48
CA PRO A 376 -18.01 20.03 -16.12
C PRO A 376 -18.44 20.64 -17.45
N LEU A 377 -18.06 20.00 -18.55
CA LEU A 377 -18.75 20.21 -19.82
C LEU A 377 -20.23 20.14 -19.48
N ALA A 378 -21.00 21.16 -19.88
CA ALA A 378 -22.41 21.30 -19.54
C ALA A 378 -23.08 19.92 -19.62
N ARG A 379 -23.30 19.32 -18.46
CA ARG A 379 -23.77 17.94 -18.40
C ARG A 379 -25.19 17.95 -18.95
N PRO A 380 -25.55 16.99 -19.80
CA PRO A 380 -26.92 16.88 -20.29
C PRO A 380 -27.89 16.85 -19.10
N ASP A 381 -29.06 17.48 -19.25
CA ASP A 381 -30.11 17.51 -18.23
C ASP A 381 -30.34 16.10 -17.68
N CYS A 382 -30.08 15.89 -16.38
CA CYS A 382 -30.28 14.58 -15.78
C CYS A 382 -31.78 14.25 -15.72
N ARG A 383 -32.15 13.08 -16.26
CA ARG A 383 -33.52 12.54 -16.21
C ARG A 383 -33.45 11.06 -15.86
N PRO A 384 -33.26 10.71 -14.57
CA PRO A 384 -33.16 9.32 -14.17
C PRO A 384 -34.49 8.61 -14.41
N ALA A 385 -34.43 7.36 -14.87
CA ALA A 385 -35.61 6.51 -14.97
C ALA A 385 -36.10 6.12 -13.55
N PRO A 386 -37.42 5.98 -13.33
CA PRO A 386 -37.92 5.44 -12.06
C PRO A 386 -37.33 4.05 -11.77
N GLY A 387 -36.99 3.79 -10.51
CA GLY A 387 -36.37 2.54 -10.06
C GLY A 387 -34.83 2.58 -9.98
N PRO A 388 -34.20 1.43 -9.68
CA PRO A 388 -32.75 1.32 -9.54
C PRO A 388 -32.01 1.40 -10.90
N PRO A 389 -30.85 2.06 -11.00
CA PRO A 389 -30.08 2.19 -12.25
C PRO A 389 -29.71 0.83 -12.82
N PRO A 390 -29.86 0.57 -14.14
CA PRO A 390 -29.75 -0.76 -14.74
C PRO A 390 -28.48 -1.50 -14.30
N ALA A 391 -28.61 -2.80 -14.04
CA ALA A 391 -27.46 -3.62 -13.63
C ALA A 391 -26.35 -3.54 -14.69
N ALA A 392 -25.12 -3.33 -14.23
CA ALA A 392 -23.96 -3.37 -15.10
C ALA A 392 -23.78 -4.80 -15.67
N PRO A 393 -23.31 -4.94 -16.93
CA PRO A 393 -22.93 -6.22 -17.50
C PRO A 393 -22.01 -7.03 -16.56
N PRO A 394 -22.21 -8.35 -16.40
CA PRO A 394 -21.43 -9.17 -15.47
C PRO A 394 -19.91 -9.06 -15.64
N GLY A 395 -19.43 -8.90 -16.88
CA GLY A 395 -18.00 -8.76 -17.17
C GLY A 395 -17.37 -7.46 -16.67
N GLU A 396 -18.17 -6.43 -16.37
CA GLU A 396 -17.66 -5.14 -15.87
C GLU A 396 -17.62 -5.06 -14.35
N VAL A 397 -18.33 -5.98 -13.68
CA VAL A 397 -18.45 -6.02 -12.21
C VAL A 397 -17.84 -7.27 -11.60
N ALA A 398 -17.30 -8.18 -12.40
CA ALA A 398 -16.75 -9.47 -11.94
C ALA A 398 -15.68 -9.35 -10.83
N GLY A 399 -14.96 -8.22 -10.77
CA GLY A 399 -13.98 -7.92 -9.72
C GLY A 399 -14.36 -6.74 -8.82
N SER A 400 -15.55 -6.16 -8.96
CA SER A 400 -15.93 -5.01 -8.14
C SER A 400 -16.22 -5.42 -6.70
N ARG A 401 -15.74 -4.63 -5.76
CA ARG A 401 -16.09 -4.74 -4.34
C ARG A 401 -17.31 -3.91 -3.98
N ALA A 402 -17.75 -2.99 -4.83
CA ALA A 402 -18.92 -2.18 -4.60
C ALA A 402 -20.22 -2.93 -4.92
N ALA A 403 -21.13 -2.95 -3.95
CA ALA A 403 -22.51 -3.37 -4.12
C ALA A 403 -23.48 -2.30 -3.62
N ARG A 404 -24.72 -2.40 -4.09
CA ARG A 404 -25.86 -1.56 -3.74
C ARG A 404 -27.03 -2.44 -3.34
N VAL A 405 -27.58 -2.19 -2.15
CA VAL A 405 -28.85 -2.78 -1.72
C VAL A 405 -29.91 -1.68 -1.84
N TYR A 406 -30.72 -1.73 -2.90
CA TYR A 406 -31.76 -0.72 -3.13
C TYR A 406 -33.00 -1.06 -2.32
N VAL A 407 -33.55 -0.04 -1.67
CA VAL A 407 -34.63 -0.14 -0.68
C VAL A 407 -35.77 0.77 -1.09
N ASP A 408 -37.00 0.26 -0.98
CA ASP A 408 -38.22 1.00 -1.27
C ASP A 408 -38.34 2.18 -0.28
N PRO A 409 -38.55 3.42 -0.75
CA PRO A 409 -38.73 4.59 0.11
C PRO A 409 -39.86 4.45 1.14
N SER A 410 -40.86 3.62 0.87
CA SER A 410 -41.98 3.32 1.77
C SER A 410 -41.64 2.32 2.89
N SER A 411 -40.43 1.74 2.88
CA SER A 411 -39.99 0.80 3.91
C SER A 411 -40.09 1.41 5.32
N THR A 412 -40.50 0.63 6.30
CA THR A 412 -40.57 1.08 7.70
C THR A 412 -39.17 1.19 8.32
N PRO A 413 -39.00 1.96 9.42
CA PRO A 413 -37.74 1.96 10.17
C PRO A 413 -37.29 0.56 10.59
N ASP A 414 -38.22 -0.30 11.01
CA ASP A 414 -37.90 -1.67 11.42
C ASP A 414 -37.42 -2.53 10.24
N GLN A 415 -38.05 -2.42 9.07
CA GLN A 415 -37.58 -3.11 7.86
C GLN A 415 -36.16 -2.66 7.49
N ARG A 416 -35.88 -1.36 7.55
CA ARG A 416 -34.53 -0.83 7.28
C ARG A 416 -33.50 -1.33 8.29
N ASN A 417 -33.84 -1.38 9.58
CA ASN A 417 -32.97 -1.93 10.61
C ASN A 417 -32.68 -3.42 10.37
N LEU A 418 -33.69 -4.19 9.96
CA LEU A 418 -33.51 -5.61 9.59
C LEU A 418 -32.59 -5.76 8.37
N ILE A 419 -32.73 -4.90 7.35
CA ILE A 419 -31.86 -4.90 6.17
C ILE A 419 -30.42 -4.55 6.58
N THR A 420 -30.22 -3.50 7.37
CA THR A 420 -28.89 -3.14 7.90
C THR A 420 -28.27 -4.31 8.67
N ALA A 421 -29.05 -4.95 9.53
CA ALA A 421 -28.57 -6.09 10.28
C ALA A 421 -28.26 -7.29 9.36
N ALA A 422 -29.03 -7.51 8.30
CA ALA A 422 -28.75 -8.53 7.30
C ALA A 422 -27.46 -8.28 6.50
N ILE A 423 -27.21 -7.02 6.12
CA ILE A 423 -25.95 -6.62 5.49
C ILE A 423 -24.78 -6.95 6.43
N ARG A 424 -24.88 -6.57 7.71
CA ARG A 424 -23.83 -6.85 8.71
C ARG A 424 -23.66 -8.34 9.00
N ARG A 425 -24.76 -9.10 9.02
CA ARG A 425 -24.75 -10.56 9.17
C ARG A 425 -24.10 -11.29 8.02
N SER A 426 -24.11 -10.70 6.82
CA SER A 426 -23.40 -11.30 5.71
C SER A 426 -21.92 -11.42 6.09
N TRP A 427 -21.28 -10.44 6.74
CA TRP A 427 -19.80 -10.32 6.79
C TRP A 427 -19.19 -10.02 5.41
N ALA A 428 -20.01 -9.76 4.38
CA ALA A 428 -19.57 -9.52 3.02
C ALA A 428 -18.69 -8.29 2.90
N GLY A 429 -18.79 -7.37 3.85
CA GLY A 429 -18.20 -6.05 3.76
C GLY A 429 -18.74 -5.09 4.81
N SER A 430 -18.39 -3.82 4.64
CA SER A 430 -18.89 -2.71 5.46
C SER A 430 -20.06 -2.00 4.79
N ASP A 431 -20.98 -1.45 5.60
CA ASP A 431 -22.07 -0.59 5.13
C ASP A 431 -21.74 0.89 5.36
N SER A 432 -22.10 1.76 4.41
CA SER A 432 -21.96 3.22 4.55
C SER A 432 -23.16 3.89 5.23
N GLY A 433 -24.09 3.10 5.80
CA GLY A 433 -25.43 3.56 6.16
C GLY A 433 -26.37 3.75 4.94
N LEU A 434 -27.63 4.08 5.23
CA LEU A 434 -28.66 4.28 4.22
C LEU A 434 -28.50 5.66 3.55
N ILE A 435 -28.39 5.67 2.23
CA ILE A 435 -28.34 6.86 1.39
C ILE A 435 -29.75 7.12 0.85
N TRP A 436 -30.34 8.22 1.32
CA TRP A 436 -31.73 8.61 1.01
C TRP A 436 -31.90 10.10 0.70
N ASP A 437 -30.92 10.94 1.06
CA ASP A 437 -30.97 12.38 0.82
C ASP A 437 -30.60 12.68 -0.65
N PRO A 438 -31.51 13.23 -1.47
CA PRO A 438 -31.23 13.57 -2.87
C PRO A 438 -30.19 14.67 -3.05
N ALA A 439 -29.87 15.45 -2.00
CA ALA A 439 -28.80 16.44 -2.03
C ALA A 439 -27.40 15.82 -1.80
N SER A 440 -27.33 14.60 -1.24
CA SER A 440 -26.05 13.94 -0.95
C SER A 440 -25.24 13.69 -2.23
N PRO A 441 -23.91 13.85 -2.20
CA PRO A 441 -23.05 13.53 -3.34
C PRO A 441 -23.24 12.10 -3.86
N GLU A 442 -23.44 11.14 -2.96
CA GLU A 442 -23.58 9.71 -3.25
C GLU A 442 -24.89 9.43 -3.99
N PHE A 443 -26.01 9.98 -3.53
CA PHE A 443 -27.31 9.83 -4.22
C PHE A 443 -27.27 10.47 -5.61
N ARG A 444 -26.65 11.64 -5.74
CA ARG A 444 -26.48 12.32 -7.03
C ARG A 444 -25.54 11.56 -7.97
N ALA A 445 -24.47 10.96 -7.46
CA ALA A 445 -23.56 10.13 -8.24
C ALA A 445 -24.29 8.90 -8.80
N GLU A 446 -25.07 8.22 -7.96
CA GLU A 446 -25.79 7.00 -8.32
C GLU A 446 -26.83 7.20 -9.43
N TYR A 447 -27.61 8.30 -9.36
CA TYR A 447 -28.72 8.52 -10.29
C TYR A 447 -28.43 9.52 -11.42
N CYS A 448 -27.44 10.39 -11.25
CA CYS A 448 -27.22 11.55 -12.10
C CYS A 448 -25.74 11.87 -12.37
N ASP A 449 -24.82 10.92 -12.16
CA ASP A 449 -23.37 11.12 -12.31
C ASP A 449 -22.83 12.35 -11.55
N GLY A 450 -23.50 12.73 -10.44
CA GLY A 450 -23.17 13.87 -9.59
C GLY A 450 -23.93 15.16 -9.89
N ALA A 451 -24.78 15.20 -10.93
CA ALA A 451 -25.70 16.31 -11.17
C ALA A 451 -26.88 16.30 -10.18
N GLU A 452 -27.58 17.43 -10.05
CA GLU A 452 -28.76 17.52 -9.20
C GLU A 452 -29.89 16.61 -9.72
N VAL A 453 -30.47 15.80 -8.84
CA VAL A 453 -31.62 14.96 -9.16
C VAL A 453 -32.89 15.83 -9.19
N PRO A 454 -33.65 15.88 -10.29
CA PRO A 454 -34.88 16.68 -10.33
C PRO A 454 -35.87 16.26 -9.24
N ALA A 455 -36.43 17.22 -8.49
CA ALA A 455 -37.35 16.94 -7.39
C ALA A 455 -38.55 16.05 -7.80
N ALA A 456 -39.03 16.18 -9.04
CA ALA A 456 -40.11 15.36 -9.58
C ALA A 456 -39.74 13.88 -9.76
N ALA A 457 -38.44 13.55 -9.91
CA ALA A 457 -37.98 12.18 -10.07
C ALA A 457 -37.74 11.47 -8.74
N VAL A 458 -37.40 12.21 -7.67
CA VAL A 458 -36.99 11.66 -6.36
C VAL A 458 -37.99 10.65 -5.80
N ALA A 459 -39.30 10.90 -5.94
CA ALA A 459 -40.34 10.01 -5.42
C ALA A 459 -40.35 8.61 -6.08
N GLY A 460 -39.77 8.47 -7.27
CA GLY A 460 -39.67 7.21 -8.01
C GLY A 460 -38.32 6.51 -7.87
N LEU A 461 -37.37 7.05 -7.10
CA LEU A 461 -36.02 6.50 -6.95
C LEU A 461 -35.89 5.79 -5.60
N PRO A 462 -35.37 4.55 -5.57
CA PRO A 462 -35.16 3.86 -4.31
C PRO A 462 -34.04 4.50 -3.47
N TYR A 463 -34.11 4.31 -2.17
CA TYR A 463 -32.96 4.53 -1.30
C TYR A 463 -31.95 3.39 -1.51
N PHE A 464 -30.72 3.53 -1.04
CA PHE A 464 -29.77 2.42 -1.12
C PHE A 464 -28.76 2.41 0.02
N PHE A 465 -28.27 1.23 0.35
CA PHE A 465 -27.03 1.08 1.10
C PHE A 465 -25.89 0.91 0.10
N ALA A 466 -24.80 1.66 0.26
CA ALA A 466 -23.54 1.31 -0.38
C ALA A 466 -22.82 0.31 0.52
N VAL A 467 -22.53 -0.85 -0.05
CA VAL A 467 -21.81 -1.93 0.62
C VAL A 467 -20.48 -2.09 -0.08
N GLU A 468 -19.39 -1.96 0.67
CA GLU A 468 -18.04 -2.26 0.19
C GLU A 468 -17.69 -3.67 0.66
N LEU A 469 -17.70 -4.60 -0.28
CA LEU A 469 -17.37 -6.00 -0.06
C LEU A 469 -15.88 -6.14 0.30
N ASN A 470 -15.52 -7.08 1.17
CA ASN A 470 -14.12 -7.39 1.45
C ASN A 470 -13.42 -7.89 0.18
N VAL A 471 -14.10 -8.78 -0.54
CA VAL A 471 -13.72 -9.31 -1.85
C VAL A 471 -14.96 -9.45 -2.74
N ALA A 472 -14.78 -9.34 -4.06
CA ALA A 472 -15.89 -9.40 -5.02
C ALA A 472 -16.72 -10.71 -4.93
N THR A 473 -16.08 -11.80 -4.49
CA THR A 473 -16.68 -13.13 -4.36
C THR A 473 -17.61 -13.27 -3.14
N ASP A 474 -17.69 -12.26 -2.27
CA ASP A 474 -18.65 -12.22 -1.15
C ASP A 474 -20.06 -11.78 -1.59
N TYR A 475 -20.22 -11.29 -2.82
CA TYR A 475 -21.51 -10.81 -3.34
C TYR A 475 -22.67 -11.83 -3.25
N PRO A 476 -22.50 -13.13 -3.58
CA PRO A 476 -23.57 -14.13 -3.42
C PRO A 476 -24.07 -14.28 -1.99
N ALA A 477 -23.19 -14.01 -1.03
CA ALA A 477 -23.47 -14.17 0.38
C ALA A 477 -24.25 -12.96 0.93
N LEU A 478 -23.90 -11.75 0.46
CA LEU A 478 -24.75 -10.57 0.62
C LEU A 478 -26.13 -10.84 0.04
N LEU A 479 -26.21 -11.28 -1.23
CA LEU A 479 -27.48 -11.61 -1.90
C LEU A 479 -28.34 -12.56 -1.07
N GLN A 480 -27.77 -13.65 -0.55
CA GLN A 480 -28.53 -14.60 0.26
C GLN A 480 -29.13 -14.00 1.54
N GLU A 481 -28.46 -13.04 2.16
CA GLU A 481 -28.95 -12.41 3.40
C GLU A 481 -30.01 -11.33 3.14
N VAL A 482 -29.89 -10.58 2.04
CA VAL A 482 -30.75 -9.40 1.79
C VAL A 482 -31.80 -9.59 0.70
N ASP A 483 -31.60 -10.51 -0.24
CA ASP A 483 -32.53 -10.72 -1.35
C ASP A 483 -33.88 -11.27 -0.84
N GLY A 484 -34.96 -10.71 -1.35
CA GLY A 484 -36.32 -11.04 -0.92
C GLY A 484 -36.73 -10.51 0.47
N MET A 485 -35.88 -9.76 1.18
CA MET A 485 -36.28 -9.11 2.43
C MET A 485 -37.37 -8.04 2.18
N PRO A 486 -38.35 -7.87 3.09
CA PRO A 486 -39.34 -6.80 2.97
C PRO A 486 -38.69 -5.42 2.88
N GLY A 487 -39.02 -4.67 1.83
CA GLY A 487 -38.46 -3.35 1.55
C GLY A 487 -37.24 -3.36 0.62
N VAL A 488 -36.59 -4.51 0.39
CA VAL A 488 -35.51 -4.60 -0.61
C VAL A 488 -36.11 -4.69 -2.01
N VAL A 489 -35.73 -3.77 -2.89
CA VAL A 489 -36.16 -3.74 -4.30
C VAL A 489 -35.28 -4.66 -5.14
N THR A 490 -33.97 -4.52 -4.99
CA THR A 490 -32.97 -5.32 -5.69
C THR A 490 -31.60 -5.09 -5.07
N VAL A 491 -30.67 -6.01 -5.32
CA VAL A 491 -29.28 -5.93 -4.89
C VAL A 491 -28.42 -6.01 -6.15
N ARG A 492 -27.47 -5.10 -6.33
CA ARG A 492 -26.63 -5.03 -7.54
C ARG A 492 -25.17 -4.84 -7.17
N GLN A 493 -24.29 -5.56 -7.86
CA GLN A 493 -22.88 -5.19 -7.92
C GLN A 493 -22.74 -4.00 -8.88
N VAL A 494 -21.96 -3.00 -8.51
CA VAL A 494 -21.72 -1.80 -9.33
C VAL A 494 -20.26 -1.77 -9.77
N ARG A 495 -19.77 -0.71 -10.39
CA ARG A 495 -18.34 -0.56 -10.68
C ARG A 495 -17.69 0.26 -9.55
N ASP A 496 -16.47 -0.10 -9.18
CA ASP A 496 -15.66 0.63 -8.17
C ASP A 496 -15.19 2.00 -8.67
#